data_AF-A0A953Z9D8-F1
#
_entry.id   AF-A0A953Z9D8-F1
#
_cell.length_a   1.000
_cell.length_b   1.000
_cell.length_c   1.000
_cell.angle_alpha   90.00
_cell.angle_beta   90.00
_cell.angle_gamma   90.00
#
_symmetry.space_group_name_H-M   'P 1'
#
loop_
_entity.id
_entity.type
_entity.pdbx_description
1 polymer ?
#
loop_
_entity_poly.entity_id
_entity_poly.type
_entity_poly.pdbx_seq_one_letter_code
_entity_poly.pdbx_strand_id
1 'polypeptide(L)'
;MSSIVDFEELFGVNAGYVERVFAEYSAQPEAVSEEWQRFFESHLAPEQLPKRTPTKAETLDAERSVAREVEPASTLEPLRGVAAKIAANMTESLTVPTATSTRVVPVKVLEENRRIVNEFLAAEYRGKVSFTHFVAWAMVRALQEIPSMGVSFHDVGGVPHRQELGPINIGIAVDLPRPDGKRSLVVPCIKDCGTMNFATFMAAYTALIQKSRNGKLTPADFQGTTCTLTNPGTIGTVSSLPRLMTGQSFILATGAIGVPAEYEGAGLATLTEIGVSKVMTLTSTYDHRVIQGADSGEYLALLHKLLNGEHGFYDDLFADLCIPYRPIRMERDRVAALGTPQRDSEDAERASKVLQYVRAYRVRGYLLANLDPLVWEARTYPELEMDYYGLTVWDLDRTFPSGLVTRSGFATLREIRDTLRATYTHRVGIEFMHIVDPEQRAWLRERMEESRNEEELPREVQLRVLDSLVAAEAFERFLHTRFVGHKRFSLEGGETLMPVLDALLERAGEHGIHHAVLGMAHRGRLNVLAHVMQKSLTRIFSEFEGSI
;
A
#
# COMPACT_ATOMS: atom_id res chain seq x y z
N MET A 1 -39.63 7.04 79.92
CA MET A 1 -39.38 5.85 79.10
C MET A 1 -39.33 6.33 77.66
N SER A 2 -38.11 6.53 77.14
CA SER A 2 -37.90 6.91 75.73
C SER A 2 -38.15 5.66 74.89
N SER A 3 -39.16 5.68 74.03
CA SER A 3 -39.47 4.58 73.11
C SER A 3 -38.50 4.66 71.93
N ILE A 4 -37.39 3.93 72.00
CA ILE A 4 -36.56 3.68 70.82
C ILE A 4 -37.40 2.83 69.87
N VAL A 5 -37.58 3.30 68.64
CA VAL A 5 -38.25 2.53 67.58
C VAL A 5 -37.43 1.25 67.32
N ASP A 6 -38.08 0.10 67.52
CA ASP A 6 -37.52 -1.20 67.22
C ASP A 6 -37.78 -1.54 65.75
N PHE A 7 -36.72 -1.51 64.93
CA PHE A 7 -36.83 -1.81 63.51
C PHE A 7 -37.08 -3.31 63.24
N GLU A 8 -36.76 -4.22 64.18
CA GLU A 8 -37.13 -5.64 64.07
C GLU A 8 -38.64 -5.84 64.20
N GLU A 9 -39.30 -5.08 65.08
CA GLU A 9 -40.75 -5.15 65.27
C GLU A 9 -41.54 -4.58 64.06
N LEU A 10 -41.03 -3.53 63.43
CA LEU A 10 -41.69 -2.85 62.30
C LEU A 10 -41.40 -3.48 60.93
N PHE A 11 -40.20 -4.03 60.72
CA PHE A 11 -39.73 -4.47 59.41
C PHE A 11 -39.31 -5.94 59.35
N GLY A 12 -39.32 -6.65 60.49
CA GLY A 12 -39.03 -8.08 60.57
C GLY A 12 -37.72 -8.45 59.87
N VAL A 13 -37.82 -9.33 58.87
CA VAL A 13 -36.66 -9.83 58.09
C VAL A 13 -35.87 -8.70 57.39
N ASN A 14 -36.49 -7.55 57.14
CA ASN A 14 -35.85 -6.41 56.47
C ASN A 14 -35.23 -5.39 57.42
N ALA A 15 -35.27 -5.62 58.74
CA ALA A 15 -34.76 -4.67 59.75
C ALA A 15 -33.30 -4.25 59.48
N GLY A 16 -32.41 -5.21 59.17
CA GLY A 16 -31.00 -4.91 58.89
C GLY A 16 -30.75 -4.11 57.61
N TYR A 17 -31.71 -4.04 56.68
CA TYR A 17 -31.64 -3.11 55.54
C TYR A 17 -32.05 -1.71 55.97
N VAL A 18 -33.16 -1.59 56.71
CA VAL A 18 -33.68 -0.30 57.20
C VAL A 18 -32.70 0.36 58.16
N GLU A 19 -32.03 -0.40 59.03
CA GLU A 19 -30.96 0.11 59.91
C GLU A 19 -29.80 0.73 59.12
N ARG A 20 -29.43 0.12 57.99
CA ARG A 20 -28.37 0.65 57.12
C ARG A 20 -28.80 1.94 56.45
N VAL A 21 -30.02 1.98 55.92
CA VAL A 21 -30.60 3.19 55.31
C VAL A 21 -30.76 4.29 56.38
N PHE A 22 -31.09 3.95 57.62
CA PHE A 22 -31.16 4.89 58.72
C PHE A 22 -29.77 5.42 59.14
N ALA A 23 -28.73 4.59 59.10
CA ALA A 23 -27.35 5.02 59.34
C ALA A 23 -26.87 5.99 58.25
N GLU A 24 -27.21 5.72 56.98
CA GLU A 24 -26.95 6.63 55.86
C GLU A 24 -27.72 7.95 56.00
N TYR A 25 -29.02 7.89 56.36
CA TYR A 25 -29.84 9.06 56.64
C TYR A 25 -29.28 9.90 57.80
N SER A 26 -28.76 9.26 58.85
CA SER A 26 -28.17 9.93 60.01
C SER A 26 -26.86 10.65 59.68
N ALA A 27 -26.08 10.11 58.74
CA ALA A 27 -24.82 10.69 58.29
C ALA A 27 -25.01 11.79 57.24
N GLN A 28 -25.86 11.54 56.24
CA GLN A 28 -26.15 12.47 55.15
C GLN A 28 -27.61 12.27 54.67
N PRO A 29 -28.57 13.05 55.20
CA PRO A 29 -29.99 12.89 54.88
C PRO A 29 -30.32 12.90 53.39
N GLU A 30 -29.57 13.67 52.59
CA GLU A 30 -29.78 13.82 51.14
C GLU A 30 -29.27 12.62 50.32
N ALA A 31 -28.52 11.70 50.93
CA ALA A 31 -28.03 10.50 50.27
C ALA A 31 -29.09 9.38 50.19
N VAL A 32 -30.16 9.49 50.98
CA VAL A 32 -31.31 8.57 50.92
C VAL A 32 -32.50 9.21 50.20
N SER A 33 -33.33 8.40 49.54
CA SER A 33 -34.49 8.89 48.79
C SER A 33 -35.49 9.67 49.66
N GLU A 34 -36.22 10.62 49.08
CA GLU A 34 -37.24 11.43 49.79
C GLU A 34 -38.28 10.59 50.55
N GLU A 35 -38.62 9.40 50.06
CA GLU A 35 -39.56 8.48 50.70
C GLU A 35 -39.04 7.99 52.06
N TRP A 36 -37.76 7.62 52.13
CA TRP A 36 -37.09 7.22 53.37
C TRP A 36 -36.90 8.39 54.32
N GLN A 37 -36.58 9.58 53.81
CA GLN A 37 -36.48 10.80 54.64
C GLN A 37 -37.82 11.09 55.33
N ARG A 38 -38.93 11.10 54.58
CA ARG A 38 -40.29 11.31 55.14
C ARG A 38 -40.67 10.20 56.12
N PHE A 39 -40.30 8.96 55.84
CA PHE A 39 -40.55 7.84 56.74
C PHE A 39 -39.88 8.07 58.11
N PHE A 40 -38.59 8.38 58.13
CA PHE A 40 -37.86 8.63 59.38
C PHE A 40 -38.34 9.89 60.12
N GLU A 41 -38.63 10.97 59.41
CA GLU A 41 -39.17 12.21 60.00
C GLU A 41 -40.56 12.02 60.63
N SER A 42 -41.38 11.09 60.12
CA SER A 42 -42.74 10.84 60.62
C SER A 42 -42.84 9.76 61.69
N HIS A 43 -41.87 8.84 61.76
CA HIS A 43 -41.93 7.66 62.65
C HIS A 43 -40.91 7.69 63.81
N LEU A 44 -39.90 8.57 63.77
CA LEU A 44 -38.92 8.71 64.87
C LEU A 44 -39.19 9.93 65.74
N ALA A 45 -38.86 9.83 67.02
CA ALA A 45 -38.97 10.95 67.93
C ALA A 45 -37.96 12.07 67.56
N PRO A 46 -38.23 13.36 67.84
CA PRO A 46 -37.35 14.48 67.50
C PRO A 46 -35.92 14.36 68.05
N GLU A 47 -35.75 13.62 69.14
CA GLU A 47 -34.46 13.35 69.79
C GLU A 47 -33.60 12.32 69.04
N GLN A 48 -34.21 11.53 68.15
CA GLN A 48 -33.58 10.48 67.34
C GLN A 48 -33.25 10.96 65.92
N LEU A 49 -33.70 12.15 65.54
CA LEU A 49 -33.41 12.74 64.24
C LEU A 49 -32.03 13.44 64.27
N PRO A 50 -31.21 13.33 63.21
CA PRO A 50 -29.93 14.02 63.13
C PRO A 50 -30.14 15.55 63.14
N LYS A 51 -29.33 16.27 63.93
CA LYS A 51 -29.38 17.74 64.01
C LYS A 51 -28.97 18.34 62.67
N ARG A 52 -29.94 18.87 61.90
CA ARG A 52 -29.71 19.60 60.65
C ARG A 52 -28.80 20.81 60.90
N THR A 53 -27.58 20.78 60.37
CA THR A 53 -26.80 21.99 60.13
C THR A 53 -27.01 22.36 58.67
N PRO A 54 -27.46 23.58 58.33
CA PRO A 54 -27.74 23.94 56.94
C PRO A 54 -26.42 24.02 56.16
N THR A 55 -26.14 23.01 55.34
CA THR A 55 -25.11 23.09 54.32
C THR A 55 -25.65 24.02 53.22
N LYS A 56 -24.95 25.12 52.97
CA LYS A 56 -25.24 25.99 51.83
C LYS A 56 -25.26 25.12 50.57
N ALA A 57 -26.39 25.15 49.85
CA ALA A 57 -26.47 24.62 48.50
C ALA A 57 -25.46 25.37 47.62
N GLU A 58 -24.34 24.73 47.33
CA GLU A 58 -23.50 25.12 46.19
C GLU A 58 -24.28 24.72 44.95
N THR A 59 -24.82 25.75 44.30
CA THR A 59 -25.24 25.68 42.90
C THR A 59 -24.08 25.11 42.09
N LEU A 60 -24.31 23.96 41.47
CA LEU A 60 -23.44 23.35 40.46
C LEU A 60 -23.37 24.28 39.25
N ASP A 61 -22.56 25.34 39.37
CA ASP A 61 -22.06 26.07 38.23
C ASP A 61 -21.04 25.21 37.49
N ALA A 62 -21.18 25.22 36.17
CA ALA A 62 -20.42 24.45 35.21
C ALA A 62 -18.89 24.62 35.35
N GLU A 63 -18.20 23.49 35.20
CA GLU A 63 -16.84 23.35 34.66
C GLU A 63 -15.80 24.42 35.05
N ARG A 64 -15.26 24.29 36.27
CA ARG A 64 -13.88 24.73 36.54
C ARG A 64 -12.97 23.52 36.50
N SER A 65 -12.10 23.45 35.49
CA SER A 65 -11.02 22.48 35.43
C SER A 65 -10.20 22.56 36.72
N VAL A 66 -10.14 21.46 37.47
CA VAL A 66 -9.23 21.35 38.63
C VAL A 66 -7.81 21.23 38.06
N ALA A 67 -7.17 22.37 37.82
CA ALA A 67 -5.74 22.41 37.54
C ALA A 67 -5.02 21.94 38.81
N ARG A 68 -4.46 20.73 38.78
CA ARG A 68 -3.54 20.25 39.81
C ARG A 68 -2.36 21.22 39.88
N GLU A 69 -2.07 21.75 41.06
CA GLU A 69 -0.83 22.50 41.29
C GLU A 69 0.36 21.61 40.95
N VAL A 70 1.17 22.04 39.99
CA VAL A 70 2.37 21.31 39.55
C VAL A 70 3.50 21.64 40.52
N GLU A 71 4.19 20.62 41.05
CA GLU A 71 5.30 20.82 41.97
C GLU A 71 6.44 21.68 41.36
N PRO A 72 7.10 22.53 42.17
CA PRO A 72 8.06 23.53 41.71
C PRO A 72 9.35 22.96 41.12
N ALA A 73 9.57 21.64 41.19
CA ALA A 73 10.77 20.98 40.66
C ALA A 73 10.72 20.67 39.14
N SER A 74 9.62 20.99 38.44
CA SER A 74 9.45 20.67 37.02
C SER A 74 9.52 21.93 36.12
N THR A 75 10.33 21.86 35.06
CA THR A 75 10.36 22.90 34.02
C THR A 75 9.11 22.80 33.16
N LEU A 76 8.21 23.77 33.28
CA LEU A 76 7.00 23.89 32.46
C LEU A 76 7.32 24.58 31.13
N GLU A 77 7.17 23.85 30.02
CA GLU A 77 7.28 24.41 28.66
C GLU A 77 5.89 24.62 28.03
N PRO A 78 5.53 25.84 27.60
CA PRO A 78 4.25 26.09 26.96
C PRO A 78 4.19 25.47 25.57
N LEU A 79 3.10 24.73 25.28
CA LEU A 79 2.82 24.23 23.94
C LEU A 79 2.46 25.41 23.01
N ARG A 80 3.15 25.54 21.88
CA ARG A 80 2.91 26.61 20.88
C ARG A 80 2.75 26.03 19.48
N GLY A 81 2.09 26.80 18.60
CA GLY A 81 1.91 26.47 17.18
C GLY A 81 1.22 25.12 16.97
N VAL A 82 1.86 24.22 16.22
CA VAL A 82 1.33 22.89 15.89
C VAL A 82 1.02 22.05 17.14
N ALA A 83 1.86 22.12 18.18
CA ALA A 83 1.66 21.34 19.39
C ALA A 83 0.40 21.77 20.17
N ALA A 84 0.14 23.08 20.24
CA ALA A 84 -1.09 23.60 20.83
C ALA A 84 -2.33 23.18 20.01
N LYS A 85 -2.22 23.16 18.67
CA LYS A 85 -3.32 22.70 17.81
C LYS A 85 -3.60 21.21 17.96
N ILE A 86 -2.57 20.38 18.11
CA ILE A 86 -2.74 18.95 18.42
C ILE A 86 -3.47 18.78 19.75
N ALA A 87 -3.07 19.50 20.81
CA ALA A 87 -3.73 19.45 22.10
C ALA A 87 -5.23 19.81 22.00
N ALA A 88 -5.55 20.92 21.31
CA ALA A 88 -6.94 21.33 21.08
C ALA A 88 -7.74 20.26 20.32
N ASN A 89 -7.19 19.70 19.25
CA ASN A 89 -7.85 18.65 18.47
C ASN A 89 -8.05 17.36 19.29
N MET A 90 -7.10 16.99 20.16
CA MET A 90 -7.24 15.83 21.03
C MET A 90 -8.35 16.04 22.08
N THR A 91 -8.45 17.23 22.66
CA THR A 91 -9.55 17.60 23.57
C THR A 91 -10.89 17.54 22.85
N GLU A 92 -10.98 18.11 21.64
CA GLU A 92 -12.20 18.08 20.83
C GLU A 92 -12.62 16.64 20.48
N SER A 93 -11.66 15.74 20.20
CA SER A 93 -11.93 14.33 19.92
C SER A 93 -12.65 13.59 21.06
N LEU A 94 -12.56 14.07 22.30
CA LEU A 94 -13.24 13.45 23.46
C LEU A 94 -14.76 13.50 23.32
N THR A 95 -15.27 14.44 22.52
CA THR A 95 -16.71 14.60 22.25
C THR A 95 -17.27 13.58 21.27
N VAL A 96 -16.41 12.79 20.60
CA VAL A 96 -16.80 11.78 19.63
C VAL A 96 -16.87 10.41 20.33
N PRO A 97 -18.07 9.83 20.53
CA PRO A 97 -18.21 8.50 21.11
C PRO A 97 -17.77 7.46 20.08
N THR A 98 -16.49 7.09 20.15
CA THR A 98 -15.90 6.16 19.19
C THR A 98 -16.10 4.71 19.59
N ALA A 99 -16.29 3.85 18.61
CA ALA A 99 -16.09 2.41 18.74
C ALA A 99 -15.06 1.92 17.73
N THR A 100 -14.54 0.71 17.98
CA THR A 100 -13.46 0.16 17.16
C THR A 100 -13.72 -1.28 16.79
N SER A 101 -13.66 -1.56 15.49
CA SER A 101 -13.67 -2.91 14.93
C SER A 101 -12.26 -3.27 14.49
N THR A 102 -11.89 -4.54 14.66
CA THR A 102 -10.55 -5.04 14.33
C THR A 102 -10.66 -6.26 13.43
N ARG A 103 -9.79 -6.36 12.42
CA ARG A 103 -9.68 -7.55 11.57
C ARG A 103 -8.22 -7.84 11.26
N VAL A 104 -7.82 -9.10 11.38
CA VAL A 104 -6.52 -9.58 10.91
C VAL A 104 -6.67 -10.01 9.46
N VAL A 105 -5.75 -9.56 8.59
CA VAL A 105 -5.77 -9.86 7.16
C VAL A 105 -4.45 -10.50 6.72
N PRO A 106 -4.47 -11.53 5.85
CA PRO A 106 -3.25 -12.11 5.31
C PRO A 106 -2.59 -11.14 4.33
N VAL A 107 -1.26 -11.12 4.32
CA VAL A 107 -0.47 -10.20 3.50
C VAL A 107 0.19 -10.91 2.32
N LYS A 108 0.04 -12.25 2.19
CA LYS A 108 0.72 -13.04 1.15
C LYS A 108 0.54 -12.46 -0.26
N VAL A 109 -0.70 -12.36 -0.73
CA VAL A 109 -1.00 -11.84 -2.08
C VAL A 109 -0.60 -10.37 -2.22
N LEU A 110 -0.83 -9.57 -1.18
CA LEU A 110 -0.45 -8.16 -1.16
C LEU A 110 1.07 -7.96 -1.27
N GLU A 111 1.87 -8.75 -0.57
CA GLU A 111 3.34 -8.73 -0.65
C GLU A 111 3.83 -9.14 -2.04
N GLU A 112 3.22 -10.19 -2.61
CA GLU A 112 3.56 -10.67 -3.95
C GLU A 112 3.26 -9.64 -5.04
N ASN A 113 2.04 -9.12 -5.08
CA ASN A 113 1.65 -8.14 -6.08
C ASN A 113 2.41 -6.82 -5.90
N ARG A 114 2.69 -6.39 -4.67
CA ARG A 114 3.54 -5.23 -4.41
C ARG A 114 4.97 -5.44 -4.96
N ARG A 115 5.53 -6.65 -4.87
CA ARG A 115 6.86 -6.92 -5.45
C ARG A 115 6.82 -6.77 -6.96
N ILE A 116 5.87 -7.43 -7.63
CA ILE A 116 5.72 -7.38 -9.10
C ILE A 116 5.53 -5.93 -9.57
N VAL A 117 4.67 -5.16 -8.90
CA VAL A 117 4.47 -3.74 -9.22
C VAL A 117 5.77 -2.94 -9.08
N ASN A 118 6.49 -3.10 -7.97
CA ASN A 118 7.73 -2.33 -7.76
C ASN A 118 8.87 -2.74 -8.69
N GLU A 119 8.96 -4.01 -9.07
CA GLU A 119 9.92 -4.51 -10.06
C GLU A 119 9.64 -3.86 -11.41
N PHE A 120 8.39 -3.88 -11.87
CA PHE A 120 7.99 -3.21 -13.11
C PHE A 120 8.22 -1.70 -13.07
N LEU A 121 7.80 -1.03 -11.99
CA LEU A 121 8.00 0.42 -11.88
C LEU A 121 9.49 0.79 -11.85
N ALA A 122 10.34 -0.02 -11.22
CA ALA A 122 11.78 0.20 -11.23
C ALA A 122 12.37 0.08 -12.65
N ALA A 123 11.94 -0.93 -13.41
CA ALA A 123 12.36 -1.13 -14.80
C ALA A 123 11.91 0.00 -15.74
N GLU A 124 10.76 0.61 -15.44
CA GLU A 124 10.22 1.76 -16.15
C GLU A 124 10.71 3.12 -15.61
N TYR A 125 11.69 3.14 -14.70
CA TYR A 125 12.20 4.35 -14.03
C TYR A 125 11.10 5.20 -13.36
N ARG A 126 10.03 4.53 -12.90
CA ARG A 126 8.92 5.12 -12.15
C ARG A 126 9.18 4.99 -10.64
N GLY A 127 8.40 5.71 -9.84
CA GLY A 127 8.50 5.68 -8.38
C GLY A 127 8.19 4.30 -7.76
N LYS A 128 8.11 4.22 -6.43
CA LYS A 128 7.81 2.97 -5.71
C LYS A 128 6.47 3.06 -4.98
N VAL A 129 5.80 1.92 -4.85
CA VAL A 129 4.58 1.76 -4.05
C VAL A 129 4.84 1.06 -2.72
N SER A 130 4.28 1.62 -1.66
CA SER A 130 4.26 1.03 -0.32
C SER A 130 2.96 0.25 -0.08
N PHE A 131 2.93 -0.62 0.95
CA PHE A 131 1.69 -1.26 1.40
C PHE A 131 0.57 -0.25 1.68
N THR A 132 0.92 0.92 2.21
CA THR A 132 -0.02 2.01 2.49
C THR A 132 -0.72 2.53 1.23
N HIS A 133 -0.10 2.46 0.05
CA HIS A 133 -0.78 2.84 -1.20
C HIS A 133 -1.92 1.87 -1.51
N PHE A 134 -1.68 0.57 -1.39
CA PHE A 134 -2.70 -0.46 -1.61
C PHE A 134 -3.82 -0.38 -0.57
N VAL A 135 -3.48 -0.20 0.71
CA VAL A 135 -4.50 -0.07 1.76
C VAL A 135 -5.33 1.21 1.56
N ALA A 136 -4.70 2.34 1.26
CA ALA A 136 -5.43 3.58 1.00
C ALA A 136 -6.34 3.46 -0.24
N TRP A 137 -5.87 2.80 -1.30
CA TRP A 137 -6.69 2.55 -2.48
C TRP A 137 -7.85 1.59 -2.20
N ALA A 138 -7.61 0.54 -1.43
CA ALA A 138 -8.65 -0.36 -0.96
C ALA A 138 -9.69 0.39 -0.12
N MET A 139 -9.29 1.39 0.67
CA MET A 139 -10.24 2.26 1.38
C MET A 139 -11.13 3.06 0.43
N VAL A 140 -10.57 3.64 -0.65
CA VAL A 140 -11.37 4.35 -1.66
C VAL A 140 -12.42 3.42 -2.25
N ARG A 141 -11.99 2.24 -2.73
CA ARG A 141 -12.89 1.24 -3.35
C ARG A 141 -13.94 0.73 -2.36
N ALA A 142 -13.55 0.42 -1.14
CA ALA A 142 -14.48 -0.07 -0.12
C ALA A 142 -15.51 1.00 0.28
N LEU A 143 -15.15 2.29 0.31
CA LEU A 143 -16.08 3.38 0.61
C LEU A 143 -17.10 3.62 -0.51
N GLN A 144 -16.73 3.36 -1.76
CA GLN A 144 -17.66 3.43 -2.90
C GLN A 144 -18.74 2.35 -2.81
N GLU A 145 -18.39 1.16 -2.32
CA GLU A 145 -19.32 0.03 -2.15
C GLU A 145 -20.12 0.09 -0.84
N ILE A 146 -19.55 0.67 0.21
CA ILE A 146 -20.17 0.77 1.54
C ILE A 146 -20.28 2.26 1.92
N PRO A 147 -21.23 3.00 1.30
CA PRO A 147 -21.41 4.42 1.58
C PRO A 147 -21.91 4.69 3.00
N SER A 148 -22.41 3.67 3.72
CA SER A 148 -22.77 3.80 5.14
C SER A 148 -21.56 4.14 6.02
N MET A 149 -20.34 3.79 5.60
CA MET A 149 -19.07 4.20 6.22
C MET A 149 -18.60 5.59 5.77
N GLY A 150 -19.31 6.26 4.87
CA GLY A 150 -19.00 7.60 4.37
C GLY A 150 -19.86 8.68 5.01
N VAL A 151 -20.02 8.68 6.33
CA VAL A 151 -20.91 9.64 7.03
C VAL A 151 -20.28 10.32 8.24
N SER A 152 -20.72 11.52 8.57
CA SER A 152 -20.32 12.25 9.78
C SER A 152 -21.52 12.63 10.64
N PHE A 153 -21.30 12.76 11.95
CA PHE A 153 -22.29 13.28 12.89
C PHE A 153 -22.23 14.81 12.93
N HIS A 154 -23.40 15.45 12.87
CA HIS A 154 -23.56 16.88 13.08
C HIS A 154 -24.72 17.17 14.03
N ASP A 155 -24.52 18.08 14.96
CA ASP A 155 -25.62 18.64 15.76
C ASP A 155 -26.03 19.98 15.13
N VAL A 156 -27.28 20.05 14.66
CA VAL A 156 -27.84 21.27 14.05
C VAL A 156 -29.02 21.70 14.91
N GLY A 157 -28.79 22.70 15.76
CA GLY A 157 -29.81 23.26 16.63
C GLY A 157 -30.29 22.34 17.76
N GLY A 158 -29.41 21.48 18.31
CA GLY A 158 -29.72 20.50 19.36
C GLY A 158 -30.32 19.20 18.82
N VAL A 159 -30.43 19.06 17.49
CA VAL A 159 -30.95 17.87 16.83
C VAL A 159 -29.78 17.11 16.19
N PRO A 160 -29.58 15.82 16.54
CA PRO A 160 -28.55 15.00 15.96
C PRO A 160 -28.89 14.63 14.51
N HIS A 161 -27.95 14.89 13.60
CA HIS A 161 -28.05 14.59 12.18
C HIS A 161 -26.90 13.68 11.73
N ARG A 162 -27.23 12.78 10.80
CA ARG A 162 -26.27 12.00 10.01
C ARG A 162 -26.09 12.71 8.67
N GLN A 163 -24.88 13.13 8.36
CA GLN A 163 -24.53 13.76 7.09
C GLN A 163 -23.73 12.78 6.22
N GLU A 164 -24.14 12.61 4.97
CA GLU A 164 -23.32 11.92 3.97
C GLU A 164 -22.15 12.79 3.56
N LEU A 165 -20.96 12.20 3.52
CA LEU A 165 -19.76 12.87 3.06
C LEU A 165 -19.83 13.07 1.55
N GLY A 166 -19.32 14.20 1.08
CA GLY A 166 -19.18 14.49 -0.34
C GLY A 166 -18.00 13.72 -0.99
N PRO A 167 -17.06 14.40 -1.66
CA PRO A 167 -15.90 13.75 -2.25
C PRO A 167 -15.06 12.97 -1.22
N ILE A 168 -14.60 11.77 -1.58
CA ILE A 168 -13.71 10.96 -0.73
C ILE A 168 -12.34 11.64 -0.65
N ASN A 169 -12.03 12.24 0.51
CA ASN A 169 -10.75 12.88 0.77
C ASN A 169 -9.99 12.13 1.86
N ILE A 170 -8.98 11.35 1.48
CA ILE A 170 -8.24 10.50 2.43
C ILE A 170 -7.10 11.29 3.07
N GLY A 171 -7.19 11.49 4.38
CA GLY A 171 -6.11 11.96 5.24
C GLY A 171 -5.03 10.89 5.39
N ILE A 172 -3.77 11.25 5.16
CA ILE A 172 -2.63 10.35 5.31
C ILE A 172 -1.78 10.86 6.48
N ALA A 173 -1.66 10.05 7.53
CA ALA A 173 -0.81 10.39 8.65
C ALA A 173 0.67 10.27 8.24
N VAL A 174 1.37 11.41 8.17
CA VAL A 174 2.78 11.50 7.81
C VAL A 174 3.58 11.89 9.04
N ASP A 175 4.52 11.04 9.40
CA ASP A 175 5.48 11.30 10.45
C ASP A 175 6.72 12.00 9.87
N LEU A 176 6.99 13.22 10.35
CA LEU A 176 8.08 14.07 9.90
C LEU A 176 9.16 14.15 10.98
N PRO A 177 10.33 13.51 10.79
CA PRO A 177 11.46 13.67 11.69
C PRO A 177 11.99 15.10 11.58
N ARG A 178 12.28 15.72 12.71
CA ARG A 178 12.91 17.05 12.79
C ARG A 178 14.41 16.92 13.11
N PRO A 179 15.23 17.92 12.74
CA PRO A 179 16.67 17.90 13.01
C PRO A 179 17.05 17.84 14.50
N ASP A 180 16.14 18.27 15.38
CA ASP A 180 16.29 18.24 16.84
C ASP A 180 16.02 16.84 17.45
N GLY A 181 15.80 15.83 16.63
CA GLY A 181 15.44 14.47 17.05
C GLY A 181 13.97 14.30 17.43
N LYS A 182 13.18 15.38 17.46
CA LYS A 182 11.72 15.30 17.71
C LYS A 182 10.99 14.85 16.45
N ARG A 183 9.79 14.29 16.62
CA ARG A 183 8.91 13.85 15.53
C ARG A 183 7.67 14.72 15.48
N SER A 184 7.17 15.00 14.28
CA SER A 184 5.98 15.83 14.07
C SER A 184 5.01 15.07 13.19
N LEU A 185 3.82 14.78 13.72
CA LEU A 185 2.75 14.15 12.96
C LEU A 185 1.91 15.21 12.25
N VAL A 186 1.69 15.04 10.96
CA VAL A 186 0.76 15.85 10.16
C VAL A 186 -0.17 14.94 9.37
N VAL A 187 -1.41 15.37 9.13
CA VAL A 187 -2.41 14.58 8.40
C VAL A 187 -2.99 15.39 7.24
N PRO A 188 -2.22 15.64 6.16
CA PRO A 188 -2.76 16.21 4.95
C PRO A 188 -3.62 15.16 4.21
N CYS A 189 -4.51 15.60 3.33
CA CYS A 189 -5.42 14.72 2.60
C CYS A 189 -5.28 14.81 1.08
N ILE A 190 -5.42 13.66 0.44
CA ILE A 190 -5.59 13.54 -1.02
C ILE A 190 -7.05 13.83 -1.30
N LYS A 191 -7.31 14.71 -2.28
CA LYS A 191 -8.67 15.18 -2.58
C LYS A 191 -9.32 14.33 -3.66
N ASP A 192 -10.64 14.19 -3.57
CA ASP A 192 -11.49 13.59 -4.59
C ASP A 192 -10.98 12.24 -5.12
N CYS A 193 -10.55 11.38 -4.20
CA CYS A 193 -9.97 10.08 -4.53
C CYS A 193 -10.96 9.16 -5.28
N GLY A 194 -12.27 9.38 -5.10
CA GLY A 194 -13.32 8.56 -5.71
C GLY A 194 -13.46 8.72 -7.23
N THR A 195 -12.89 9.77 -7.82
CA THR A 195 -12.90 10.00 -9.28
C THR A 195 -11.60 9.58 -9.97
N MET A 196 -10.59 9.19 -9.18
CA MET A 196 -9.28 8.80 -9.69
C MET A 196 -9.28 7.33 -10.13
N ASN A 197 -8.29 6.98 -10.97
CA ASN A 197 -7.79 5.61 -11.10
C ASN A 197 -6.52 5.43 -10.25
N PHE A 198 -5.98 4.22 -10.13
CA PHE A 198 -4.86 3.95 -9.23
C PHE A 198 -3.59 4.73 -9.62
N ALA A 199 -3.30 4.88 -10.91
CA ALA A 199 -2.13 5.63 -11.36
C ALA A 199 -2.20 7.11 -10.97
N THR A 200 -3.37 7.74 -11.14
CA THR A 200 -3.62 9.13 -10.74
C THR A 200 -3.55 9.28 -9.22
N PHE A 201 -4.17 8.35 -8.48
CA PHE A 201 -4.11 8.31 -7.03
C PHE A 201 -2.67 8.16 -6.51
N MET A 202 -1.86 7.27 -7.10
CA MET A 202 -0.46 7.07 -6.73
C MET A 202 0.37 8.34 -6.96
N ALA A 203 0.15 9.04 -8.08
CA ALA A 203 0.81 10.31 -8.36
C ALA A 203 0.44 11.39 -7.34
N ALA A 204 -0.86 11.52 -7.02
CA ALA A 204 -1.35 12.46 -6.01
C ALA A 204 -0.81 12.14 -4.61
N TYR A 205 -0.79 10.87 -4.22
CA TYR A 205 -0.20 10.39 -2.98
C TYR A 205 1.28 10.76 -2.89
N THR A 206 2.06 10.45 -3.94
CA THR A 206 3.50 10.74 -3.99
C THR A 206 3.77 12.23 -3.87
N ALA A 207 3.01 13.06 -4.60
CA ALA A 207 3.11 14.51 -4.52
C ALA A 207 2.81 15.03 -3.11
N LEU A 208 1.78 14.49 -2.44
CA LEU A 208 1.41 14.86 -1.07
C LEU A 208 2.54 14.53 -0.07
N ILE A 209 3.15 13.35 -0.17
CA ILE A 209 4.27 12.94 0.68
C ILE A 209 5.49 13.83 0.44
N GLN A 210 5.83 14.12 -0.82
CA GLN A 210 6.93 15.03 -1.15
C GLN A 210 6.67 16.45 -0.62
N LYS A 211 5.46 16.97 -0.78
CA LYS A 211 5.04 18.28 -0.24
C LYS A 211 5.17 18.32 1.28
N SER A 212 4.78 17.23 1.96
CA SER A 212 4.90 17.07 3.41
C SER A 212 6.35 17.08 3.89
N ARG A 213 7.21 16.27 3.26
CA ARG A 213 8.64 16.18 3.61
C ARG A 213 9.40 17.48 3.33
N ASN A 214 9.01 18.21 2.29
CA ASN A 214 9.61 19.49 1.93
C ASN A 214 9.06 20.68 2.72
N GLY A 215 8.14 20.46 3.67
CA GLY A 215 7.55 21.53 4.49
C GLY A 215 6.70 22.53 3.70
N LYS A 216 6.15 22.13 2.55
CA LYS A 216 5.38 22.99 1.63
C LYS A 216 3.86 22.82 1.79
N LEU A 217 3.40 22.24 2.89
CA LEU A 217 1.97 22.06 3.18
C LEU A 217 1.30 23.42 3.43
N THR A 218 0.07 23.53 2.94
CA THR A 218 -0.80 24.70 3.03
C THR A 218 -2.07 24.33 3.80
N PRO A 219 -2.83 25.31 4.34
CA PRO A 219 -4.09 25.01 5.04
C PRO A 219 -5.09 24.20 4.22
N ALA A 220 -5.14 24.43 2.90
CA ALA A 220 -6.02 23.69 1.98
C ALA A 220 -5.73 22.17 1.97
N ASP A 221 -4.48 21.75 2.22
CA ASP A 221 -4.10 20.34 2.26
C ASP A 221 -4.74 19.60 3.45
N PHE A 222 -5.19 20.30 4.49
CA PHE A 222 -5.79 19.70 5.70
C PHE A 222 -7.33 19.76 5.73
N GLN A 223 -7.94 20.60 4.88
CA GLN A 223 -9.38 20.86 4.92
C GLN A 223 -10.20 19.72 4.30
N GLY A 224 -11.41 19.47 4.80
CA GLY A 224 -12.34 18.55 4.15
C GLY A 224 -11.92 17.08 4.14
N THR A 225 -10.97 16.68 4.98
CA THR A 225 -10.64 15.25 5.19
C THR A 225 -11.90 14.49 5.61
N THR A 226 -12.23 13.42 4.89
CA THR A 226 -13.44 12.62 5.14
C THR A 226 -13.15 11.38 5.99
N CYS A 227 -11.99 10.77 5.76
CA CYS A 227 -11.49 9.63 6.53
C CYS A 227 -9.96 9.69 6.58
N THR A 228 -9.35 9.01 7.53
CA THR A 228 -7.89 9.03 7.72
C THR A 228 -7.30 7.63 7.71
N LEU A 229 -6.12 7.48 7.12
CA LEU A 229 -5.26 6.31 7.23
C LEU A 229 -4.01 6.66 8.06
N THR A 230 -3.74 5.85 9.08
CA THR A 230 -2.51 5.93 9.88
C THR A 230 -1.78 4.60 9.88
N ASN A 231 -0.45 4.63 9.81
CA ASN A 231 0.38 3.42 9.72
C ASN A 231 1.44 3.36 10.84
N PRO A 232 1.04 3.05 12.09
CA PRO A 232 1.99 2.80 13.16
C PRO A 232 2.75 1.46 13.01
N GLY A 233 2.34 0.58 12.08
CA GLY A 233 3.04 -0.66 11.80
C GLY A 233 4.51 -0.51 11.41
N THR A 234 4.92 0.64 10.87
CA THR A 234 6.33 0.91 10.52
C THR A 234 7.26 0.97 11.73
N ILE A 235 6.72 1.14 12.94
CA ILE A 235 7.48 1.16 14.20
C ILE A 235 7.20 -0.09 15.07
N GLY A 236 6.64 -1.14 14.49
CA GLY A 236 6.39 -2.42 15.17
C GLY A 236 5.06 -2.48 15.94
N THR A 237 4.20 -1.47 15.84
CA THR A 237 2.89 -1.49 16.52
C THR A 237 1.96 -2.50 15.86
N VAL A 238 1.54 -3.54 16.59
CA VAL A 238 0.64 -4.61 16.09
C VAL A 238 -0.79 -4.12 15.89
N SER A 239 -1.30 -3.28 16.79
CA SER A 239 -2.65 -2.73 16.73
C SER A 239 -2.65 -1.33 17.34
N SER A 240 -3.48 -0.44 16.82
CA SER A 240 -3.60 0.94 17.31
C SER A 240 -5.07 1.35 17.33
N LEU A 241 -5.44 2.10 18.35
CA LEU A 241 -6.78 2.67 18.53
C LEU A 241 -6.69 4.19 18.34
N PRO A 242 -6.56 4.67 17.10
CA PRO A 242 -6.36 6.09 16.84
C PRO A 242 -7.60 6.90 17.24
N ARG A 243 -7.38 8.16 17.63
CA ARG A 243 -8.44 9.11 17.96
C ARG A 243 -9.07 9.66 16.68
N LEU A 244 -10.39 9.57 16.58
CA LEU A 244 -11.16 10.14 15.48
C LEU A 244 -11.37 11.65 15.67
N MET A 245 -11.14 12.43 14.63
CA MET A 245 -11.38 13.87 14.63
C MET A 245 -12.84 14.18 14.28
N THR A 246 -13.37 15.26 14.85
CA THR A 246 -14.71 15.76 14.53
C THR A 246 -14.85 16.03 13.03
N GLY A 247 -16.03 15.73 12.48
CA GLY A 247 -16.34 15.89 11.05
C GLY A 247 -15.77 14.80 10.13
N GLN A 248 -14.94 13.88 10.62
CA GLN A 248 -14.52 12.69 9.87
C GLN A 248 -15.43 11.50 10.18
N SER A 249 -15.51 10.57 9.24
CA SER A 249 -16.31 9.35 9.40
C SER A 249 -15.60 8.30 10.26
N PHE A 250 -14.39 7.93 9.87
CA PHE A 250 -13.58 6.95 10.58
C PHE A 250 -12.09 7.18 10.32
N ILE A 251 -11.28 6.57 11.16
CA ILE A 251 -9.83 6.48 11.00
C ILE A 251 -9.43 5.01 10.99
N LEU A 252 -8.71 4.60 9.94
CA LEU A 252 -8.15 3.27 9.77
C LEU A 252 -6.69 3.26 10.24
N ALA A 253 -6.31 2.31 11.09
CA ALA A 253 -4.91 2.05 11.42
C ALA A 253 -4.43 0.73 10.81
N THR A 254 -3.21 0.72 10.28
CA THR A 254 -2.51 -0.49 9.85
C THR A 254 -1.43 -0.88 10.86
N GLY A 255 -1.52 -2.11 11.37
CA GLY A 255 -0.52 -2.72 12.23
C GLY A 255 0.74 -3.19 11.48
N ALA A 256 1.73 -3.62 12.24
CA ALA A 256 2.96 -4.20 11.72
C ALA A 256 2.66 -5.49 10.93
N ILE A 257 3.41 -5.69 9.85
CA ILE A 257 3.34 -6.92 9.05
C ILE A 257 4.31 -7.91 9.66
N GLY A 258 3.80 -9.05 10.12
CA GLY A 258 4.60 -10.09 10.77
C GLY A 258 3.95 -11.46 10.64
N VAL A 259 4.69 -12.51 10.99
CA VAL A 259 4.07 -13.82 11.22
C VAL A 259 3.15 -13.74 12.45
N PRO A 260 2.05 -14.52 12.49
CA PRO A 260 1.23 -14.62 13.70
C PRO A 260 2.08 -15.03 14.91
N ALA A 261 1.68 -14.58 16.10
CA ALA A 261 2.46 -14.74 17.33
C ALA A 261 2.77 -16.21 17.66
N GLU A 262 1.86 -17.12 17.30
CA GLU A 262 1.99 -18.56 17.51
C GLU A 262 3.11 -19.20 16.68
N TYR A 263 3.56 -18.51 15.63
CA TYR A 263 4.61 -18.95 14.71
C TYR A 263 5.87 -18.07 14.80
N GLU A 264 5.93 -17.15 15.77
CA GLU A 264 7.10 -16.30 15.97
C GLU A 264 8.31 -17.16 16.39
N GLY A 265 9.46 -16.92 15.75
CA GLY A 265 10.68 -17.72 15.95
C GLY A 265 10.73 -19.05 15.19
N ALA A 266 9.66 -19.45 14.49
CA ALA A 266 9.72 -20.62 13.62
C ALA A 266 10.67 -20.39 12.43
N GLY A 267 11.41 -21.44 12.04
CA GLY A 267 12.30 -21.39 10.90
C GLY A 267 11.55 -21.12 9.59
N LEU A 268 12.14 -20.34 8.67
CA LEU A 268 11.50 -19.96 7.41
C LEU A 268 11.11 -21.18 6.54
N ALA A 269 11.96 -22.22 6.54
CA ALA A 269 11.66 -23.47 5.85
C ALA A 269 10.40 -24.15 6.41
N THR A 270 10.25 -24.17 7.74
CA THR A 270 9.06 -24.70 8.40
C THR A 270 7.82 -23.91 8.00
N LEU A 271 7.85 -22.58 8.12
CA LEU A 271 6.73 -21.70 7.76
C LEU A 271 6.27 -21.90 6.31
N THR A 272 7.24 -22.05 5.41
CA THR A 272 6.99 -22.28 3.98
C THR A 272 6.36 -23.65 3.74
N GLU A 273 6.82 -24.68 4.46
CA GLU A 273 6.31 -26.04 4.32
C GLU A 273 4.85 -26.14 4.79
N ILE A 274 4.51 -25.50 5.92
CA ILE A 274 3.14 -25.49 6.47
C ILE A 274 2.24 -24.39 5.88
N GLY A 275 2.74 -23.57 4.95
CA GLY A 275 1.95 -22.53 4.28
C GLY A 275 1.49 -21.39 5.19
N VAL A 276 2.33 -20.90 6.10
CA VAL A 276 2.01 -19.77 6.97
C VAL A 276 2.38 -18.44 6.30
N SER A 277 1.39 -17.55 6.15
CA SER A 277 1.61 -16.19 5.66
C SER A 277 1.82 -15.18 6.79
N LYS A 278 2.54 -14.09 6.49
CA LYS A 278 2.48 -12.88 7.30
C LYS A 278 1.06 -12.31 7.30
N VAL A 279 0.70 -11.67 8.40
CA VAL A 279 -0.58 -10.98 8.62
C VAL A 279 -0.36 -9.52 8.99
N MET A 280 -1.38 -8.70 8.81
CA MET A 280 -1.45 -7.36 9.40
C MET A 280 -2.81 -7.18 10.09
N THR A 281 -2.82 -6.38 11.15
CA THR A 281 -4.07 -5.98 11.81
C THR A 281 -4.58 -4.67 11.22
N LEU A 282 -5.85 -4.63 10.85
CA LEU A 282 -6.57 -3.42 10.48
C LEU A 282 -7.54 -3.06 11.62
N THR A 283 -7.48 -1.82 12.08
CA THR A 283 -8.44 -1.27 13.05
C THR A 283 -9.19 -0.12 12.45
N SER A 284 -10.51 -0.12 12.61
CA SER A 284 -11.41 0.95 12.16
C SER A 284 -12.04 1.60 13.38
N THR A 285 -11.62 2.81 13.73
CA THR A 285 -12.24 3.62 14.78
C THR A 285 -13.22 4.60 14.15
N TYR A 286 -14.50 4.50 14.52
CA TYR A 286 -15.62 5.23 13.90
C TYR A 286 -16.53 5.85 14.97
N ASP A 287 -17.32 6.86 14.59
CA ASP A 287 -18.31 7.48 15.46
C ASP A 287 -19.55 6.57 15.60
N HIS A 288 -19.72 5.95 16.78
CA HIS A 288 -20.79 4.98 17.00
C HIS A 288 -22.20 5.63 17.04
N ARG A 289 -22.29 6.97 17.03
CA ARG A 289 -23.60 7.66 16.90
C ARG A 289 -24.22 7.47 15.52
N VAL A 290 -23.41 7.37 14.47
CA VAL A 290 -23.88 7.36 13.06
C VAL A 290 -23.44 6.15 12.26
N ILE A 291 -22.46 5.38 12.75
CA ILE A 291 -21.94 4.17 12.11
C ILE A 291 -22.14 2.99 13.07
N GLN A 292 -22.72 1.90 12.57
CA GLN A 292 -22.92 0.70 13.36
C GLN A 292 -21.70 -0.23 13.30
N GLY A 293 -21.54 -1.07 14.33
CA GLY A 293 -20.45 -2.06 14.33
C GLY A 293 -20.52 -3.07 13.19
N ALA A 294 -21.73 -3.38 12.71
CA ALA A 294 -21.94 -4.20 11.52
C ALA A 294 -21.35 -3.55 10.26
N ASP A 295 -21.64 -2.26 10.00
CA ASP A 295 -21.10 -1.52 8.85
C ASP A 295 -19.56 -1.53 8.86
N SER A 296 -18.96 -1.24 10.02
CA SER A 296 -17.50 -1.23 10.17
C SER A 296 -16.90 -2.63 10.02
N GLY A 297 -17.58 -3.67 10.51
CA GLY A 297 -17.18 -5.07 10.33
C GLY A 297 -17.23 -5.52 8.86
N GLU A 298 -18.30 -5.17 8.14
CA GLU A 298 -18.46 -5.42 6.71
C GLU A 298 -17.44 -4.65 5.88
N TYR A 299 -17.15 -3.41 6.24
CA TYR A 299 -16.11 -2.60 5.62
C TYR A 299 -14.72 -3.22 5.75
N LEU A 300 -14.34 -3.68 6.96
CA LEU A 300 -13.10 -4.42 7.15
C LEU A 300 -13.12 -5.77 6.39
N ALA A 301 -14.29 -6.40 6.24
CA ALA A 301 -14.43 -7.62 5.45
C ALA A 301 -14.17 -7.38 3.97
N LEU A 302 -14.70 -6.29 3.41
CA LEU A 302 -14.47 -5.89 2.03
C LEU A 302 -13.00 -5.50 1.81
N LEU A 303 -12.40 -4.74 2.73
CA LEU A 303 -10.96 -4.43 2.68
C LEU A 303 -10.11 -5.71 2.65
N HIS A 304 -10.44 -6.71 3.49
CA HIS A 304 -9.77 -8.01 3.44
C HIS A 304 -9.89 -8.62 2.03
N LYS A 305 -11.09 -8.73 1.47
CA LYS A 305 -11.32 -9.31 0.15
C LYS A 305 -10.54 -8.59 -0.95
N LEU A 306 -10.59 -7.26 -0.97
CA LEU A 306 -9.85 -6.42 -1.92
C LEU A 306 -8.34 -6.66 -1.83
N LEU A 307 -7.77 -6.60 -0.62
CA LEU A 307 -6.33 -6.82 -0.41
C LEU A 307 -5.91 -8.28 -0.70
N ASN A 308 -6.85 -9.22 -0.61
CA ASN A 308 -6.65 -10.62 -0.99
C ASN A 308 -6.79 -10.85 -2.51
N GLY A 309 -7.16 -9.82 -3.28
CA GLY A 309 -7.23 -9.83 -4.74
C GLY A 309 -8.59 -10.18 -5.33
N GLU A 310 -9.64 -10.19 -4.52
CA GLU A 310 -11.02 -10.31 -4.99
C GLU A 310 -11.52 -8.99 -5.60
N HIS A 311 -12.70 -9.04 -6.24
CA HIS A 311 -13.34 -7.87 -6.89
C HIS A 311 -12.48 -7.17 -7.95
N GLY A 312 -11.57 -7.92 -8.62
CA GLY A 312 -10.71 -7.37 -9.65
C GLY A 312 -9.67 -6.35 -9.14
N PHE A 313 -9.45 -6.25 -7.83
CA PHE A 313 -8.65 -5.17 -7.24
C PHE A 313 -7.24 -5.03 -7.85
N TYR A 314 -6.51 -6.13 -7.99
CA TYR A 314 -5.18 -6.09 -8.62
C TYR A 314 -5.23 -6.08 -10.15
N ASP A 315 -6.31 -6.57 -10.76
CA ASP A 315 -6.49 -6.54 -12.21
C ASP A 315 -6.63 -5.09 -12.69
N ASP A 316 -7.53 -4.32 -12.05
CA ASP A 316 -7.71 -2.88 -12.28
C ASP A 316 -6.41 -2.12 -12.00
N LEU A 317 -5.74 -2.42 -10.89
CA LEU A 317 -4.49 -1.77 -10.48
C LEU A 317 -3.36 -2.00 -11.49
N PHE A 318 -3.23 -3.23 -12.00
CA PHE A 318 -2.21 -3.58 -12.97
C PHE A 318 -2.49 -2.92 -14.32
N ALA A 319 -3.76 -2.88 -14.74
CA ALA A 319 -4.19 -2.18 -15.94
C ALA A 319 -3.90 -0.66 -15.86
N ASP A 320 -4.25 -0.02 -14.74
CA ASP A 320 -3.98 1.41 -14.51
C ASP A 320 -2.48 1.75 -14.57
N LEU A 321 -1.62 0.81 -14.17
CA LEU A 321 -0.17 0.97 -14.22
C LEU A 321 0.47 0.51 -15.54
N CYS A 322 -0.32 -0.04 -16.46
CA CYS A 322 0.15 -0.68 -17.69
C CYS A 322 1.12 -1.85 -17.43
N ILE A 323 0.87 -2.66 -16.39
CA ILE A 323 1.67 -3.85 -16.10
C ILE A 323 1.19 -5.01 -16.99
N PRO A 324 2.06 -5.59 -17.85
CA PRO A 324 1.64 -6.62 -18.82
C PRO A 324 1.43 -8.01 -18.22
N TYR A 325 1.70 -8.19 -16.92
CA TYR A 325 1.62 -9.47 -16.23
C TYR A 325 0.27 -9.67 -15.57
N ARG A 326 -0.17 -10.92 -15.38
CA ARG A 326 -1.31 -11.23 -14.54
C ARG A 326 -0.95 -11.08 -13.05
N PRO A 327 -1.81 -10.49 -12.20
CA PRO A 327 -1.58 -10.45 -10.76
C PRO A 327 -1.67 -11.84 -10.13
N ILE A 328 -0.90 -12.02 -9.05
CA ILE A 328 -0.96 -13.21 -8.22
C ILE A 328 -2.28 -13.23 -7.46
N ARG A 329 -2.89 -14.41 -7.39
CA ARG A 329 -4.19 -14.64 -6.74
C ARG A 329 -4.03 -15.50 -5.49
N MET A 330 -4.94 -15.31 -4.55
CA MET A 330 -5.05 -16.22 -3.42
C MET A 330 -5.63 -17.54 -3.92
N GLU A 331 -4.89 -18.61 -3.71
CA GLU A 331 -5.35 -19.97 -3.97
C GLU A 331 -5.11 -20.83 -2.74
N ARG A 332 -5.88 -21.90 -2.60
CA ARG A 332 -5.65 -22.89 -1.55
C ARG A 332 -4.38 -23.68 -1.87
N ASP A 333 -3.51 -23.87 -0.89
CA ASP A 333 -2.35 -24.73 -1.03
C ASP A 333 -2.78 -26.18 -1.36
N ARG A 334 -2.12 -26.78 -2.37
CA ARG A 334 -2.52 -28.08 -2.96
C ARG A 334 -1.59 -29.20 -2.57
N VAL A 335 -1.02 -29.11 -1.38
CA VAL A 335 -0.02 -30.02 -0.85
C VAL A 335 -0.64 -31.08 0.07
N ALA A 336 -0.29 -32.35 -0.14
CA ALA A 336 -0.60 -33.42 0.81
C ALA A 336 -0.02 -33.15 2.21
N ALA A 337 -0.65 -33.74 3.22
CA ALA A 337 -0.19 -33.62 4.59
C ALA A 337 1.26 -34.08 4.77
N LEU A 338 1.98 -33.36 5.65
CA LEU A 338 3.35 -33.66 6.05
C LEU A 338 3.52 -35.12 6.50
N GLY A 339 4.60 -35.75 6.04
CA GLY A 339 4.98 -37.11 6.45
C GLY A 339 4.18 -38.24 5.80
N THR A 340 3.40 -37.96 4.76
CA THR A 340 2.66 -38.99 4.01
C THR A 340 3.47 -39.47 2.79
N PRO A 341 3.42 -40.76 2.41
CA PRO A 341 4.06 -41.24 1.18
C PRO A 341 3.55 -40.55 -0.09
N GLN A 342 2.31 -40.06 -0.04
CA GLN A 342 1.70 -39.25 -1.08
C GLN A 342 2.47 -37.95 -1.34
N ARG A 343 3.06 -37.36 -0.28
CA ARG A 343 3.85 -36.11 -0.34
C ARG A 343 5.04 -36.24 -1.30
N ASP A 344 5.82 -37.30 -1.18
CA ASP A 344 7.03 -37.49 -1.99
C ASP A 344 6.70 -37.61 -3.48
N SER A 345 5.61 -38.33 -3.80
CA SER A 345 5.12 -38.46 -5.17
C SER A 345 4.62 -37.12 -5.73
N GLU A 346 3.87 -36.36 -4.93
CA GLU A 346 3.38 -35.02 -5.32
C GLU A 346 4.53 -34.02 -5.49
N ASP A 347 5.58 -34.10 -4.67
CA ASP A 347 6.76 -33.25 -4.79
C ASP A 347 7.51 -33.50 -6.09
N ALA A 348 7.68 -34.77 -6.46
CA ALA A 348 8.27 -35.15 -7.74
C ALA A 348 7.40 -34.69 -8.93
N GLU A 349 6.08 -34.83 -8.84
CA GLU A 349 5.16 -34.32 -9.87
C GLU A 349 5.29 -32.79 -10.02
N ARG A 350 5.25 -32.04 -8.91
CA ARG A 350 5.40 -30.58 -8.93
C ARG A 350 6.75 -30.13 -9.46
N ALA A 351 7.84 -30.82 -9.11
CA ALA A 351 9.14 -30.56 -9.70
C ALA A 351 9.14 -30.73 -11.24
N SER A 352 8.48 -31.77 -11.76
CA SER A 352 8.28 -31.95 -13.20
C SER A 352 7.47 -30.81 -13.82
N LYS A 353 6.41 -30.35 -13.14
CA LYS A 353 5.60 -29.21 -13.57
C LYS A 353 6.40 -27.90 -13.62
N VAL A 354 7.28 -27.66 -12.65
CA VAL A 354 8.20 -26.50 -12.66
C VAL A 354 9.16 -26.57 -13.86
N LEU A 355 9.70 -27.74 -14.19
CA LEU A 355 10.56 -27.89 -15.38
C LEU A 355 9.77 -27.67 -16.69
N GLN A 356 8.50 -28.06 -16.74
CA GLN A 356 7.61 -27.76 -17.88
C GLN A 356 7.34 -26.26 -17.99
N TYR A 357 7.13 -25.57 -16.85
CA TYR A 357 6.98 -24.12 -16.78
C TYR A 357 8.24 -23.38 -17.29
N VAL A 358 9.43 -23.78 -16.84
CA VAL A 358 10.72 -23.26 -17.34
C VAL A 358 10.83 -23.44 -18.86
N ARG A 359 10.48 -24.64 -19.36
CA ARG A 359 10.50 -24.92 -20.81
C ARG A 359 9.51 -24.03 -21.57
N ALA A 360 8.33 -23.77 -21.04
CA ALA A 360 7.34 -22.92 -21.69
C ALA A 360 7.86 -21.49 -21.89
N TYR A 361 8.51 -20.90 -20.88
CA TYR A 361 9.15 -19.58 -21.01
C TYR A 361 10.26 -19.56 -22.06
N ARG A 362 11.12 -20.58 -22.10
CA ARG A 362 12.18 -20.68 -23.12
C ARG A 362 11.65 -20.77 -24.55
N VAL A 363 10.50 -21.43 -24.73
CA VAL A 363 9.92 -21.66 -26.06
C VAL A 363 9.02 -20.49 -26.49
N ARG A 364 8.26 -19.90 -25.57
CA ARG A 364 7.13 -18.99 -25.89
C ARG A 364 7.10 -17.71 -25.05
N GLY A 365 8.05 -17.50 -24.15
CA GLY A 365 8.10 -16.31 -23.27
C GLY A 365 8.08 -14.99 -24.04
N TYR A 366 8.65 -14.97 -25.25
CA TYR A 366 8.63 -13.81 -26.14
C TYR A 366 7.22 -13.29 -26.46
N LEU A 367 6.17 -14.13 -26.34
CA LEU A 367 4.78 -13.72 -26.56
C LEU A 367 4.28 -12.73 -25.48
N LEU A 368 4.87 -12.76 -24.29
CA LEU A 368 4.62 -11.82 -23.19
C LEU A 368 5.61 -10.65 -23.17
N ALA A 369 6.61 -10.62 -24.06
CA ALA A 369 7.57 -9.53 -24.10
C ALA A 369 6.90 -8.19 -24.46
N ASN A 370 7.25 -7.14 -23.72
CA ASN A 370 6.76 -5.79 -23.93
C ASN A 370 7.57 -5.11 -25.03
N LEU A 371 7.20 -5.38 -26.28
CA LEU A 371 7.94 -4.94 -27.48
C LEU A 371 7.29 -3.75 -28.21
N ASP A 372 6.00 -3.50 -27.98
CA ASP A 372 5.26 -2.46 -28.68
C ASP A 372 5.27 -1.15 -27.85
N PRO A 373 5.97 -0.10 -28.31
CA PRO A 373 6.02 1.18 -27.59
C PRO A 373 4.74 2.02 -27.74
N LEU A 374 3.79 1.63 -28.62
CA LEU A 374 2.60 2.43 -28.94
C LEU A 374 1.37 1.99 -28.15
N VAL A 375 1.20 0.69 -27.96
CA VAL A 375 -0.01 0.12 -27.39
C VAL A 375 0.33 -0.78 -26.22
N TRP A 376 -0.33 -0.51 -25.09
CA TRP A 376 -0.38 -1.47 -23.99
C TRP A 376 -1.56 -2.43 -24.18
N GLU A 377 -1.28 -3.72 -24.08
CA GLU A 377 -2.30 -4.78 -24.10
C GLU A 377 -1.97 -5.82 -23.03
N ALA A 378 -2.95 -6.13 -22.18
CA ALA A 378 -2.83 -7.23 -21.24
C ALA A 378 -2.90 -8.56 -22.00
N ARG A 379 -1.74 -9.19 -22.21
CA ARG A 379 -1.65 -10.50 -22.86
C ARG A 379 -1.60 -11.59 -21.81
N THR A 380 -2.34 -12.67 -22.04
CA THR A 380 -2.32 -13.84 -21.16
C THR A 380 -2.18 -15.11 -21.98
N TYR A 381 -1.25 -15.97 -21.56
CA TYR A 381 -1.03 -17.28 -22.17
C TYR A 381 -1.04 -18.31 -21.03
N PRO A 382 -2.02 -19.22 -20.97
CA PRO A 382 -2.14 -20.15 -19.85
C PRO A 382 -0.86 -20.93 -19.53
N GLU A 383 -0.12 -21.35 -20.54
CA GLU A 383 1.16 -22.08 -20.39
C GLU A 383 2.30 -21.26 -19.77
N LEU A 384 2.16 -19.94 -19.63
CA LEU A 384 3.12 -19.05 -18.98
C LEU A 384 2.66 -18.63 -17.58
N GLU A 385 1.51 -19.14 -17.13
CA GLU A 385 0.94 -18.94 -15.81
C GLU A 385 1.22 -20.15 -14.90
N MET A 386 1.44 -19.88 -13.61
CA MET A 386 1.77 -20.92 -12.62
C MET A 386 0.58 -21.86 -12.34
N ASP A 387 -0.63 -21.31 -12.34
CA ASP A 387 -1.88 -22.02 -12.00
C ASP A 387 -2.22 -23.10 -13.03
N TYR A 388 -1.84 -22.91 -14.30
CA TYR A 388 -1.92 -23.94 -15.35
C TYR A 388 -1.15 -25.22 -15.00
N TYR A 389 -0.07 -25.08 -14.25
CA TYR A 389 0.76 -26.19 -13.77
C TYR A 389 0.34 -26.73 -12.40
N GLY A 390 -0.76 -26.22 -11.83
CA GLY A 390 -1.21 -26.56 -10.49
C GLY A 390 -0.37 -25.94 -9.37
N LEU A 391 0.51 -24.99 -9.69
CA LEU A 391 1.35 -24.27 -8.74
C LEU A 391 0.60 -23.04 -8.24
N THR A 392 0.73 -22.74 -6.96
CA THR A 392 0.00 -21.67 -6.27
C THR A 392 0.94 -20.62 -5.69
N VAL A 393 0.38 -19.55 -5.13
CA VAL A 393 1.14 -18.53 -4.38
C VAL A 393 1.95 -19.11 -3.21
N TRP A 394 1.54 -20.25 -2.66
CA TRP A 394 2.22 -20.93 -1.56
C TRP A 394 3.49 -21.67 -2.00
N ASP A 395 3.61 -21.97 -3.30
CA ASP A 395 4.79 -22.64 -3.84
C ASP A 395 5.94 -21.68 -4.14
N LEU A 396 5.71 -20.36 -4.14
CA LEU A 396 6.71 -19.36 -4.50
C LEU A 396 8.01 -19.46 -3.69
N ASP A 397 7.91 -19.72 -2.39
CA ASP A 397 9.09 -19.81 -1.50
C ASP A 397 9.60 -21.25 -1.35
N ARG A 398 8.95 -22.24 -1.98
CA ARG A 398 9.40 -23.63 -1.99
C ARG A 398 10.50 -23.82 -3.04
N THR A 399 11.44 -24.71 -2.73
CA THR A 399 12.60 -25.01 -3.58
C THR A 399 12.30 -26.13 -4.57
N PHE A 400 12.67 -25.92 -5.83
CA PHE A 400 12.51 -26.88 -6.91
C PHE A 400 13.79 -26.98 -7.75
N PRO A 401 13.95 -28.05 -8.56
CA PRO A 401 14.97 -28.09 -9.60
C PRO A 401 14.78 -26.91 -10.57
N SER A 402 15.82 -26.09 -10.74
CA SER A 402 15.72 -24.84 -11.51
C SER A 402 15.85 -25.04 -13.02
N GLY A 403 16.21 -26.24 -13.49
CA GLY A 403 16.39 -26.50 -14.92
C GLY A 403 17.53 -25.68 -15.54
N LEU A 404 18.58 -25.42 -14.75
CA LEU A 404 19.75 -24.59 -15.07
C LEU A 404 19.49 -23.08 -15.14
N VAL A 405 18.30 -22.61 -14.74
CA VAL A 405 18.03 -21.17 -14.58
C VAL A 405 18.94 -20.56 -13.49
N THR A 406 19.32 -21.36 -12.49
CA THR A 406 20.29 -20.98 -11.45
C THR A 406 21.49 -21.93 -11.45
N ARG A 407 22.67 -21.41 -11.09
CA ARG A 407 23.93 -22.19 -11.04
C ARG A 407 23.89 -23.34 -10.04
N SER A 408 23.11 -23.23 -8.96
CA SER A 408 22.96 -24.25 -7.92
C SER A 408 22.16 -25.47 -8.36
N GLY A 409 21.46 -25.41 -9.50
CA GLY A 409 20.55 -26.46 -9.97
C GLY A 409 19.21 -26.53 -9.24
N PHE A 410 19.09 -25.84 -8.10
CA PHE A 410 17.87 -25.67 -7.31
C PHE A 410 17.65 -24.20 -6.99
N ALA A 411 16.40 -23.77 -6.95
CA ALA A 411 16.02 -22.40 -6.56
C ALA A 411 14.57 -22.38 -6.07
N THR A 412 14.19 -21.31 -5.39
CA THR A 412 12.78 -21.08 -5.07
C THR A 412 11.99 -20.86 -6.36
N LEU A 413 10.72 -21.27 -6.40
CA LEU A 413 9.86 -21.01 -7.57
C LEU A 413 9.78 -19.51 -7.90
N ARG A 414 9.85 -18.66 -6.86
CA ARG A 414 9.99 -17.21 -6.95
C ARG A 414 11.20 -16.81 -7.78
N GLU A 415 12.39 -17.25 -7.39
CA GLU A 415 13.63 -16.93 -8.10
C GLU A 415 13.61 -17.43 -9.54
N ILE A 416 13.09 -18.65 -9.77
CA ILE A 416 12.94 -19.23 -11.12
C ILE A 416 12.05 -18.31 -11.96
N ARG A 417 10.85 -17.99 -11.47
CA ARG A 417 9.88 -17.16 -12.19
C ARG A 417 10.42 -15.76 -12.47
N ASP A 418 10.98 -15.11 -11.46
CA ASP A 418 11.46 -13.73 -11.58
C ASP A 418 12.65 -13.69 -12.59
N THR A 419 13.53 -14.70 -12.59
CA THR A 419 14.60 -14.83 -13.60
C THR A 419 14.04 -15.06 -15.00
N LEU A 420 13.04 -15.95 -15.17
CA LEU A 420 12.43 -16.22 -16.46
C LEU A 420 11.71 -15.00 -17.05
N ARG A 421 11.01 -14.22 -16.21
CA ARG A 421 10.33 -12.99 -16.63
C ARG A 421 11.32 -11.92 -17.06
N ALA A 422 12.34 -11.65 -16.24
CA ALA A 422 13.40 -10.70 -16.60
C ALA A 422 14.07 -11.09 -17.93
N THR A 423 14.38 -12.38 -18.10
CA THR A 423 15.08 -12.88 -19.29
C THR A 423 14.23 -12.86 -20.56
N TYR A 424 12.96 -13.31 -20.49
CA TYR A 424 12.16 -13.67 -21.68
C TYR A 424 10.92 -12.81 -21.93
N THR A 425 10.48 -12.01 -20.96
CA THR A 425 9.19 -11.27 -21.04
C THR A 425 9.33 -9.77 -20.85
N HIS A 426 10.55 -9.24 -20.75
CA HIS A 426 10.77 -7.81 -20.58
C HIS A 426 10.81 -7.09 -21.95
N ARG A 427 11.79 -6.21 -22.18
CA ARG A 427 11.92 -5.39 -23.40
C ARG A 427 12.62 -6.12 -24.57
N VAL A 428 12.93 -7.40 -24.42
CA VAL A 428 13.61 -8.22 -25.44
C VAL A 428 12.81 -9.51 -25.63
N GLY A 429 12.37 -9.75 -26.86
CA GLY A 429 11.69 -10.99 -27.27
C GLY A 429 12.70 -11.96 -27.86
N ILE A 430 12.74 -13.18 -27.33
CA ILE A 430 13.81 -14.13 -27.63
C ILE A 430 13.22 -15.39 -28.23
N GLU A 431 13.67 -15.69 -29.45
CA GLU A 431 13.33 -16.91 -30.17
C GLU A 431 14.62 -17.67 -30.50
N PHE A 432 14.91 -18.74 -29.77
CA PHE A 432 16.15 -19.50 -29.98
C PHE A 432 15.95 -21.02 -29.99
N MET A 433 14.83 -21.50 -29.46
CA MET A 433 14.57 -22.95 -29.34
C MET A 433 14.42 -23.67 -30.68
N HIS A 434 14.20 -22.92 -31.77
CA HIS A 434 14.14 -23.43 -33.15
C HIS A 434 15.53 -23.78 -33.73
N ILE A 435 16.62 -23.33 -33.10
CA ILE A 435 17.99 -23.65 -33.51
C ILE A 435 18.22 -25.16 -33.32
N VAL A 436 18.71 -25.83 -34.36
CA VAL A 436 18.92 -27.29 -34.35
C VAL A 436 20.12 -27.66 -33.47
N ASP A 437 21.19 -26.88 -33.55
CA ASP A 437 22.44 -27.10 -32.83
C ASP A 437 22.25 -26.97 -31.30
N PRO A 438 22.46 -28.04 -30.52
CA PRO A 438 22.37 -27.99 -29.06
C PRO A 438 23.41 -27.07 -28.40
N GLU A 439 24.61 -26.96 -28.95
CA GLU A 439 25.69 -26.15 -28.39
C GLU A 439 25.36 -24.66 -28.50
N GLN A 440 24.88 -24.22 -29.67
CA GLN A 440 24.44 -22.84 -29.88
C GLN A 440 23.25 -22.47 -28.98
N ARG A 441 22.28 -23.37 -28.81
CA ARG A 441 21.16 -23.15 -27.88
C ARG A 441 21.63 -23.05 -26.43
N ALA A 442 22.55 -23.92 -26.01
CA ALA A 442 23.11 -23.89 -24.67
C ALA A 442 23.87 -22.57 -24.43
N TRP A 443 24.70 -22.16 -25.38
CA TRP A 443 25.45 -20.91 -25.33
C TRP A 443 24.55 -19.69 -25.20
N LEU A 444 23.50 -19.59 -26.04
CA LEU A 444 22.53 -18.50 -25.93
C LEU A 444 21.82 -18.52 -24.58
N ARG A 445 21.29 -19.68 -24.18
CA ARG A 445 20.57 -19.83 -22.91
C ARG A 445 21.42 -19.39 -21.72
N GLU A 446 22.65 -19.88 -21.63
CA GLU A 446 23.56 -19.56 -20.52
C GLU A 446 23.83 -18.07 -20.46
N ARG A 447 24.15 -17.44 -21.60
CA ARG A 447 24.43 -16.01 -21.66
C ARG A 447 23.21 -15.15 -21.27
N MET A 448 22.03 -15.55 -21.73
CA MET A 448 20.78 -14.81 -21.51
C MET A 448 20.26 -14.98 -20.07
N GLU A 449 20.20 -16.20 -19.55
CA GLU A 449 19.67 -16.47 -18.19
C GLU A 449 20.63 -16.02 -17.08
N GLU A 450 21.94 -16.05 -17.33
CA GLU A 450 22.93 -15.55 -16.37
C GLU A 450 22.88 -14.04 -16.18
N SER A 451 22.75 -13.30 -17.28
CA SER A 451 22.63 -11.84 -17.27
C SER A 451 21.19 -11.36 -17.11
N ARG A 452 20.21 -12.25 -17.25
CA ARG A 452 18.78 -11.92 -17.39
C ARG A 452 18.47 -10.98 -18.56
N ASN A 453 19.41 -10.86 -19.51
CA ASN A 453 19.44 -9.79 -20.52
C ASN A 453 19.35 -8.38 -19.94
N GLU A 454 19.79 -8.21 -18.69
CA GLU A 454 19.91 -6.94 -18.02
C GLU A 454 21.39 -6.61 -17.85
N GLU A 455 21.84 -5.52 -18.46
CA GLU A 455 23.20 -5.02 -18.32
C GLU A 455 23.16 -3.63 -17.68
N GLU A 456 23.82 -3.49 -16.53
CA GLU A 456 23.98 -2.19 -15.89
C GLU A 456 24.99 -1.36 -16.67
N LEU A 457 24.49 -0.44 -17.50
CA LEU A 457 25.34 0.46 -18.27
C LEU A 457 25.99 1.51 -17.37
N PRO A 458 27.32 1.73 -17.44
CA PRO A 458 27.99 2.83 -16.76
C PRO A 458 27.38 4.19 -17.14
N ARG A 459 27.40 5.15 -16.21
CA ARG A 459 26.79 6.48 -16.43
C ARG A 459 27.32 7.17 -17.69
N GLU A 460 28.59 7.01 -18.00
CA GLU A 460 29.22 7.56 -19.21
C GLU A 460 28.63 6.96 -20.50
N VAL A 461 28.36 5.65 -20.51
CA VAL A 461 27.73 4.96 -21.64
C VAL A 461 26.27 5.42 -21.77
N GLN A 462 25.54 5.56 -20.66
CA GLN A 462 24.17 6.10 -20.68
C GLN A 462 24.11 7.51 -21.28
N LEU A 463 25.08 8.37 -20.93
CA LEU A 463 25.17 9.72 -21.50
C LEU A 463 25.50 9.69 -22.99
N ARG A 464 26.41 8.81 -23.42
CA ARG A 464 26.73 8.63 -24.85
C ARG A 464 25.53 8.16 -25.67
N VAL A 465 24.77 7.20 -25.15
CA VAL A 465 23.52 6.73 -25.78
C VAL A 465 22.51 7.88 -25.88
N LEU A 466 22.35 8.67 -24.82
CA LEU A 466 21.48 9.84 -24.83
C LEU A 466 21.93 10.89 -25.86
N ASP A 467 23.22 11.21 -25.92
CA ASP A 467 23.79 12.16 -26.89
C ASP A 467 23.55 11.69 -28.34
N SER A 468 23.70 10.38 -28.60
CA SER A 468 23.41 9.76 -29.90
C SER A 468 21.93 9.93 -30.29
N LEU A 469 21.01 9.69 -29.35
CA LEU A 469 19.57 9.91 -29.55
C LEU A 469 19.25 11.38 -29.81
N VAL A 470 19.82 12.29 -29.02
CA VAL A 470 19.62 13.74 -29.18
C VAL A 470 20.14 14.21 -30.54
N ALA A 471 21.30 13.72 -30.98
CA ALA A 471 21.86 14.05 -32.29
C ALA A 471 20.94 13.55 -33.42
N ALA A 472 20.47 12.31 -33.31
CA ALA A 472 19.56 11.71 -34.30
C ALA A 472 18.25 12.50 -34.44
N GLU A 473 17.64 12.86 -33.31
CA GLU A 473 16.39 13.62 -33.26
C GLU A 473 16.60 15.07 -33.76
N ALA A 474 17.68 15.72 -33.35
CA ALA A 474 18.02 17.07 -33.81
C ALA A 474 18.21 17.12 -35.33
N PHE A 475 18.85 16.10 -35.90
CA PHE A 475 19.03 15.97 -37.34
C PHE A 475 17.70 15.78 -38.08
N GLU A 476 16.80 14.94 -37.55
CA GLU A 476 15.45 14.76 -38.12
C GLU A 476 14.62 16.05 -38.06
N ARG A 477 14.67 16.79 -36.94
CA ARG A 477 14.02 18.10 -36.80
C ARG A 477 14.60 19.14 -37.76
N PHE A 478 15.91 19.15 -37.96
CA PHE A 478 16.57 20.01 -38.94
C PHE A 478 16.08 19.70 -40.36
N LEU A 479 16.08 18.42 -40.75
CA LEU A 479 15.58 17.98 -42.05
C LEU A 479 14.11 18.36 -42.25
N HIS A 480 13.28 18.19 -41.22
CA HIS A 480 11.86 18.56 -41.24
C HIS A 480 11.68 20.06 -41.52
N THR A 481 12.50 20.89 -40.89
CA THR A 481 12.36 22.35 -40.95
C THR A 481 12.94 22.94 -42.23
N ARG A 482 14.05 22.40 -42.73
CA ARG A 482 14.79 22.99 -43.86
C ARG A 482 14.42 22.45 -45.23
N PHE A 483 14.01 21.19 -45.32
CA PHE A 483 13.70 20.54 -46.61
C PHE A 483 12.21 20.24 -46.72
N VAL A 484 11.37 21.28 -46.57
CA VAL A 484 9.91 21.18 -46.69
C VAL A 484 9.53 20.84 -48.14
N GLY A 485 8.68 19.84 -48.33
CA GLY A 485 8.21 19.41 -49.66
C GLY A 485 9.11 18.38 -50.36
N HIS A 486 10.29 18.07 -49.82
CA HIS A 486 11.13 16.98 -50.33
C HIS A 486 10.65 15.62 -49.80
N LYS A 487 10.59 14.62 -50.69
CA LYS A 487 10.31 13.23 -50.30
C LYS A 487 11.49 12.68 -49.51
N ARG A 488 11.34 12.61 -48.18
CA ARG A 488 12.35 12.10 -47.24
C ARG A 488 11.84 10.87 -46.49
N PHE A 489 12.79 10.04 -46.07
CA PHE A 489 12.50 8.80 -45.35
C PHE A 489 12.97 8.94 -43.90
N SER A 490 12.12 9.57 -43.10
CA SER A 490 12.43 9.96 -41.71
C SER A 490 12.67 8.75 -40.81
N LEU A 491 13.62 8.91 -39.88
CA LEU A 491 13.86 8.02 -38.76
C LEU A 491 13.03 8.37 -37.52
N GLU A 492 12.06 9.29 -37.61
CA GLU A 492 11.20 9.67 -36.48
C GLU A 492 10.51 8.43 -35.85
N GLY A 493 10.67 8.25 -34.54
CA GLY A 493 10.22 7.09 -33.77
C GLY A 493 11.13 5.85 -33.85
N GLY A 494 12.22 5.90 -34.63
CA GLY A 494 13.21 4.83 -34.80
C GLY A 494 14.65 5.26 -34.49
N GLU A 495 14.82 6.36 -33.77
CA GLU A 495 16.11 7.00 -33.47
C GLU A 495 17.05 6.07 -32.70
N THR A 496 16.50 5.14 -31.92
CA THR A 496 17.24 4.07 -31.21
C THR A 496 18.10 3.22 -32.14
N LEU A 497 17.86 3.23 -33.47
CA LEU A 497 18.77 2.61 -34.44
C LEU A 497 20.20 3.16 -34.32
N MET A 498 20.39 4.44 -34.01
CA MET A 498 21.73 5.06 -33.93
C MET A 498 22.58 4.44 -32.82
N PRO A 499 22.15 4.44 -31.52
CA PRO A 499 22.93 3.81 -30.47
C PRO A 499 23.07 2.29 -30.63
N VAL A 500 22.10 1.60 -31.26
CA VAL A 500 22.22 0.17 -31.56
C VAL A 500 23.34 -0.10 -32.56
N LEU A 501 23.43 0.67 -33.65
CA LEU A 501 24.51 0.53 -34.63
C LEU A 501 25.87 0.88 -34.02
N ASP A 502 25.92 1.93 -33.21
CA ASP A 502 27.14 2.34 -32.50
C ASP A 502 27.68 1.20 -31.61
N ALA A 503 26.82 0.62 -30.77
CA ALA A 503 27.17 -0.50 -29.90
C ALA A 503 27.63 -1.75 -30.69
N LEU A 504 26.98 -2.06 -31.82
CA LEU A 504 27.38 -3.18 -32.67
C LEU A 504 28.77 -2.97 -33.29
N LEU A 505 29.07 -1.75 -33.74
CA LEU A 505 30.35 -1.41 -34.37
C LEU A 505 31.48 -1.32 -33.34
N GLU A 506 31.23 -0.74 -32.16
CA GLU A 506 32.20 -0.71 -31.05
C GLU A 506 32.58 -2.14 -30.66
N ARG A 507 31.60 -3.00 -30.44
CA ARG A 507 31.82 -4.41 -30.11
C ARG A 507 32.52 -5.19 -31.23
N ALA A 508 32.19 -4.92 -32.50
CA ALA A 508 32.90 -5.52 -33.63
C ALA A 508 34.39 -5.14 -33.63
N GLY A 509 34.69 -3.86 -33.35
CA GLY A 509 36.06 -3.35 -33.22
C GLY A 509 36.84 -4.01 -32.07
N GLU A 510 36.21 -4.19 -30.91
CA GLU A 510 36.79 -4.91 -29.75
C GLU A 510 37.17 -6.36 -30.10
N HIS A 511 36.41 -6.99 -31.00
CA HIS A 511 36.70 -8.34 -31.52
C HIS A 511 37.69 -8.35 -32.70
N GLY A 512 38.33 -7.22 -33.03
CA GLY A 512 39.34 -7.13 -34.08
C GLY A 512 38.79 -7.07 -35.50
N ILE A 513 37.50 -6.77 -35.68
CA ILE A 513 36.91 -6.61 -37.01
C ILE A 513 37.30 -5.24 -37.56
N HIS A 514 37.98 -5.22 -38.71
CA HIS A 514 38.49 -3.99 -39.32
C HIS A 514 37.51 -3.31 -40.30
N HIS A 515 36.55 -4.06 -40.85
CA HIS A 515 35.62 -3.57 -41.87
C HIS A 515 34.21 -4.07 -41.60
N ALA A 516 33.24 -3.16 -41.64
CA ALA A 516 31.81 -3.46 -41.61
C ALA A 516 31.15 -2.92 -42.89
N VAL A 517 30.32 -3.74 -43.53
CA VAL A 517 29.54 -3.36 -44.71
C VAL A 517 28.08 -3.34 -44.33
N LEU A 518 27.44 -2.17 -44.39
CA LEU A 518 26.04 -1.98 -44.02
C LEU A 518 25.13 -1.95 -45.26
N GLY A 519 24.20 -2.90 -45.35
CA GLY A 519 23.05 -2.83 -46.25
C GLY A 519 21.82 -2.33 -45.49
N MET A 520 21.20 -1.24 -45.95
CA MET A 520 19.99 -0.67 -45.31
C MET A 520 19.00 -0.13 -46.33
N ALA A 521 17.71 -0.12 -45.95
CA ALA A 521 16.66 0.58 -46.70
C ALA A 521 16.85 2.11 -46.64
N HIS A 522 15.98 2.85 -47.33
CA HIS A 522 16.09 4.32 -47.41
C HIS A 522 15.82 5.04 -46.07
N ARG A 523 15.08 4.42 -45.14
CA ARG A 523 14.63 5.04 -43.88
C ARG A 523 15.81 5.30 -42.95
N GLY A 524 15.97 6.54 -42.49
CA GLY A 524 17.05 6.95 -41.60
C GLY A 524 18.45 6.92 -42.22
N ARG A 525 18.58 6.69 -43.52
CA ARG A 525 19.89 6.58 -44.19
C ARG A 525 20.73 7.85 -44.04
N LEU A 526 20.13 9.03 -44.15
CA LEU A 526 20.85 10.29 -43.97
C LEU A 526 21.40 10.42 -42.55
N ASN A 527 20.62 9.96 -41.55
CA ASN A 527 21.01 9.93 -40.15
C ASN A 527 22.24 9.01 -39.95
N VAL A 528 22.19 7.78 -40.50
CA VAL A 528 23.32 6.84 -40.48
C VAL A 528 24.56 7.41 -41.17
N LEU A 529 24.41 8.05 -42.34
CA LEU A 529 25.53 8.65 -43.05
C LEU A 529 26.20 9.77 -42.24
N ALA A 530 25.40 10.61 -41.58
CA ALA A 530 25.89 11.73 -40.79
C ALA A 530 26.52 11.28 -39.47
N HIS A 531 25.84 10.41 -38.72
CA HIS A 531 26.17 10.14 -37.32
C HIS A 531 26.95 8.82 -37.12
N VAL A 532 26.76 7.81 -37.95
CA VAL A 532 27.49 6.53 -37.86
C VAL A 532 28.71 6.52 -38.79
N MET A 533 28.51 6.87 -40.07
CA MET A 533 29.61 6.91 -41.05
C MET A 533 30.42 8.22 -41.01
N GLN A 534 29.98 9.21 -40.21
CA GLN A 534 30.65 10.49 -40.04
C GLN A 534 30.95 11.21 -41.37
N LYS A 535 30.06 11.07 -42.36
CA LYS A 535 30.19 11.82 -43.62
C LYS A 535 29.88 13.29 -43.37
N SER A 536 30.65 14.16 -44.00
CA SER A 536 30.43 15.61 -43.96
C SER A 536 29.00 15.96 -44.38
N LEU A 537 28.32 16.76 -43.55
CA LEU A 537 26.98 17.29 -43.84
C LEU A 537 26.94 18.04 -45.17
N THR A 538 27.99 18.80 -45.51
CA THR A 538 28.10 19.50 -46.79
C THR A 538 28.02 18.51 -47.96
N ARG A 539 28.70 17.37 -47.85
CA ARG A 539 28.67 16.35 -48.90
C ARG A 539 27.31 15.69 -48.99
N ILE A 540 26.73 15.31 -47.85
CA ILE A 540 25.39 14.70 -47.77
C ILE A 540 24.35 15.63 -48.42
N PHE A 541 24.36 16.92 -48.08
CA PHE A 541 23.37 17.87 -48.61
C PHE A 541 23.67 18.31 -50.04
N SER A 542 24.92 18.37 -50.48
CA SER A 542 25.25 18.67 -51.87
C SER A 542 24.74 17.59 -52.84
N GLU A 543 24.79 16.31 -52.44
CA GLU A 543 24.24 15.20 -53.22
C GLU A 543 22.69 15.21 -53.20
N PHE A 544 22.11 15.73 -52.13
CA PHE A 544 20.67 15.88 -51.95
C PHE A 544 20.07 17.06 -52.75
N GLU A 545 20.77 18.20 -52.78
CA GLU A 545 20.41 19.39 -53.55
C GLU A 545 20.73 19.24 -55.04
N GLY A 546 21.80 18.52 -55.41
CA GLY A 546 22.21 18.29 -56.80
C GLY A 546 21.31 17.34 -57.60
N SER A 547 20.24 16.81 -56.97
CA SER A 547 19.20 16.00 -57.61
C SER A 547 17.90 16.80 -57.87
N ILE A 548 17.94 18.13 -57.70
CA ILE A 548 16.86 19.08 -58.01
C ILE A 548 17.03 19.64 -59.41
#